data_AF-A0A8T1MX25-F1
#
_entry.id   AF-A0A8T1MX25-F1
#
_cell.length_a   1.000
_cell.length_b   1.000
_cell.length_c   1.000
_cell.angle_alpha   90.00
_cell.angle_beta   90.00
_cell.angle_gamma   90.00
#
_symmetry.space_group_name_H-M   'P 1'
#
loop_
_entity.id
_entity.type
_entity.pdbx_description
1 polymer ?
#
loop_
_entity_poly.entity_id
_entity_poly.type
_entity_poly.pdbx_seq_one_letter_code
_entity_poly.pdbx_strand_id
1 'polypeptide(L)'
;MTQPPPGFPFYPLANPRGTEFKCEVCGKPAFIQCAICRVTYYCGTEHQKIDWVGIHEKICSSLMVIRKPVPFIASEDERRNARDELQDKNIDMVALTQLIGQKLLFQGKPEEAVPAALQCLKFTADAYGLASVELVSPYLILAESSIGLGRLCQAEAYLAQAQWTMLKTQHECSNAIRSQLHRKLGLLYAAKGDYEAALESLAKDIFYASCEYGTDHIRTAGGYFQMAEVFYAIHQRDQQKCKEALADPKASQGPHSLIGPSATPQISGGPKPMPDNPILGGVHCCVPNPPCNTLSLGSDQPIAPPKDKIPVADSLYARVVDIWCAHLAGIVRSLTCRPVVPEGIGAVVAEITQEKLETLDDAQKAEAEKMLYAIEKYRHQRLVENQGASICHGLGKPDPKVRLLLALSMLNFVLDRRSKAAQYLAESKVANEFAIPHKRLKEEIELMTSALEDKVAPCISAQS
;
A
#
# COMPACT_ATOMS: atom_id res chain seq x y z
N MET A 1 -12.54 -10.35 -21.64
CA MET A 1 -13.70 -9.68 -22.26
C MET A 1 -14.00 -8.45 -21.41
N THR A 2 -14.11 -7.23 -21.98
CA THR A 2 -14.09 -5.98 -21.19
C THR A 2 -15.46 -5.27 -21.09
N GLN A 3 -16.53 -5.86 -21.62
CA GLN A 3 -17.86 -5.26 -21.59
C GLN A 3 -18.83 -6.09 -20.73
N PRO A 4 -19.62 -5.45 -19.86
CA PRO A 4 -20.65 -6.15 -19.09
C PRO A 4 -21.75 -6.69 -20.03
N PRO A 5 -22.46 -7.75 -19.62
CA PRO A 5 -23.67 -8.18 -20.32
C PRO A 5 -24.69 -7.04 -20.34
N PRO A 6 -25.53 -6.93 -21.40
CA PRO A 6 -26.58 -5.92 -21.44
C PRO A 6 -27.48 -6.07 -20.22
N GLY A 7 -27.60 -5.01 -19.42
CA GLY A 7 -28.45 -5.02 -18.23
C GLY A 7 -29.93 -5.00 -18.60
N PHE A 8 -30.76 -5.67 -17.79
CA PHE A 8 -32.21 -5.60 -17.95
C PHE A 8 -32.75 -4.31 -17.33
N PRO A 9 -33.62 -3.56 -18.04
CA PRO A 9 -34.32 -2.43 -17.45
C PRO A 9 -35.07 -2.84 -16.19
N PHE A 10 -34.89 -2.07 -15.12
CA PHE A 10 -35.51 -2.28 -13.83
C PHE A 10 -36.29 -1.03 -13.42
N TYR A 11 -37.52 -1.21 -12.91
CA TYR A 11 -38.42 -0.10 -12.61
C TYR A 11 -38.70 -0.06 -11.10
N PRO A 12 -38.08 0.86 -10.33
CA PRO A 12 -38.27 0.97 -8.88
C PRO A 12 -39.72 1.08 -8.41
N LEU A 13 -40.60 1.68 -9.24
CA LEU A 13 -42.02 1.86 -8.94
C LEU A 13 -42.82 0.56 -8.98
N ALA A 14 -42.29 -0.49 -9.61
CA ALA A 14 -42.91 -1.80 -9.69
C ALA A 14 -42.52 -2.73 -8.51
N ASN A 15 -41.74 -2.24 -7.54
CA ASN A 15 -41.31 -3.04 -6.41
C ASN A 15 -42.47 -3.40 -5.47
N PRO A 16 -42.44 -4.59 -4.86
CA PRO A 16 -43.29 -4.89 -3.72
C PRO A 16 -43.16 -3.83 -2.63
N ARG A 17 -44.27 -3.56 -1.92
CA ARG A 17 -44.27 -2.57 -0.83
C ARG A 17 -43.19 -2.92 0.21
N GLY A 18 -42.34 -1.95 0.53
CA GLY A 18 -41.26 -2.10 1.50
C GLY A 18 -39.93 -2.61 0.91
N THR A 19 -39.84 -2.83 -0.40
CA THR A 19 -38.58 -3.25 -1.05
C THR A 19 -37.97 -2.10 -1.87
N GLU A 20 -36.72 -1.74 -1.53
CA GLU A 20 -35.94 -0.74 -2.27
C GLU A 20 -34.67 -1.38 -2.83
N PHE A 21 -34.57 -1.47 -4.16
CA PHE A 21 -33.35 -1.94 -4.82
C PHE A 21 -32.43 -0.76 -5.14
N LYS A 22 -31.23 -0.82 -4.56
CA LYS A 22 -30.21 0.22 -4.65
C LYS A 22 -29.06 -0.22 -5.54
N CYS A 23 -28.42 0.76 -6.15
CA CYS A 23 -27.21 0.56 -6.92
C CYS A 23 -26.11 -0.01 -6.04
N GLU A 24 -25.50 -1.09 -6.50
CA GLU A 24 -24.45 -1.83 -5.78
C GLU A 24 -23.23 -0.95 -5.45
N VAL A 25 -22.95 0.07 -6.28
CA VAL A 25 -21.77 0.95 -6.19
C VAL A 25 -22.04 2.23 -5.37
N CYS A 26 -23.19 2.88 -5.54
CA CYS A 26 -23.42 4.21 -4.96
C CYS A 26 -24.63 4.31 -4.01
N GLY A 27 -25.42 3.25 -3.87
CA GLY A 27 -26.59 3.24 -2.99
C GLY A 27 -27.82 4.03 -3.48
N LYS A 28 -27.74 4.73 -4.62
CA LYS A 28 -28.89 5.41 -5.25
C LYS A 28 -29.91 4.41 -5.81
N PRO A 29 -31.17 4.79 -6.07
CA PRO A 29 -32.16 3.90 -6.69
C PRO A 29 -31.64 3.26 -7.98
N ALA A 30 -31.90 1.97 -8.16
CA ALA A 30 -31.43 1.22 -9.32
C ALA A 30 -32.44 1.21 -10.47
N PHE A 31 -31.95 1.26 -11.71
CA PHE A 31 -32.75 1.23 -12.94
C PHE A 31 -32.33 0.10 -13.90
N ILE A 32 -31.29 -0.65 -13.54
CA ILE A 32 -30.72 -1.73 -14.33
C ILE A 32 -30.46 -2.92 -13.40
N GLN A 33 -30.77 -4.12 -13.86
CA GLN A 33 -30.48 -5.39 -13.19
C GLN A 33 -29.47 -6.20 -14.00
N CYS A 34 -28.52 -6.85 -13.34
CA CYS A 34 -27.58 -7.75 -14.01
C CYS A 34 -28.34 -8.91 -14.68
N ALA A 35 -28.09 -9.13 -15.98
CA ALA A 35 -28.79 -10.15 -16.75
C ALA A 35 -28.42 -11.59 -16.39
N ILE A 36 -27.24 -11.80 -15.81
CA ILE A 36 -26.73 -13.12 -15.44
C ILE A 36 -27.23 -13.51 -14.05
N CYS A 37 -26.81 -12.79 -13.00
CA CYS A 37 -27.15 -13.19 -11.64
C CYS A 37 -28.56 -12.77 -11.19
N ARG A 38 -29.13 -11.72 -11.80
CA ARG A 38 -30.44 -11.12 -11.44
C ARG A 38 -30.58 -10.68 -9.97
N VAL A 39 -29.50 -10.69 -9.19
CA VAL A 39 -29.49 -10.30 -7.76
C VAL A 39 -28.71 -9.02 -7.48
N THR A 40 -28.17 -8.39 -8.52
CA THR A 40 -27.38 -7.16 -8.44
C THR A 40 -27.97 -6.10 -9.34
N TYR A 41 -28.00 -4.87 -8.83
CA TYR A 41 -28.73 -3.75 -9.42
C TYR A 41 -27.85 -2.50 -9.52
N TYR A 42 -28.09 -1.67 -10.54
CA TYR A 42 -27.30 -0.49 -10.87
C TYR A 42 -28.20 0.69 -11.22
N CYS A 43 -27.76 1.91 -10.91
CA CYS A 43 -28.47 3.12 -11.33
C CYS A 43 -28.25 3.48 -12.81
N GLY A 44 -27.25 2.88 -13.46
CA GLY A 44 -26.91 3.15 -14.86
C GLY A 44 -25.80 2.23 -15.39
N THR A 45 -25.55 2.29 -16.69
CA THR A 45 -24.56 1.44 -17.39
C THR A 45 -23.13 1.68 -16.93
N GLU A 46 -22.81 2.92 -16.53
CA GLU A 46 -21.48 3.28 -16.04
C GLU A 46 -21.13 2.52 -14.75
N HIS A 47 -22.03 2.53 -13.76
CA HIS A 47 -21.81 1.77 -12.53
C HIS A 47 -21.84 0.26 -12.74
N GLN A 48 -22.64 -0.24 -13.70
CA GLN A 48 -22.60 -1.64 -14.10
C GLN A 48 -21.21 -2.00 -14.67
N LYS A 49 -20.64 -1.14 -15.52
CA LYS A 49 -19.33 -1.36 -16.13
C LYS A 49 -18.20 -1.32 -15.10
N ILE A 50 -18.22 -0.33 -14.22
CA ILE A 50 -17.22 -0.20 -13.15
C ILE A 50 -17.27 -1.43 -12.22
N ASP A 51 -18.47 -1.85 -11.80
CA ASP A 51 -18.64 -3.06 -10.98
C ASP A 51 -18.18 -4.32 -11.73
N TRP A 52 -18.52 -4.46 -13.03
CA TRP A 52 -18.12 -5.59 -13.86
C TRP A 52 -16.61 -5.75 -13.97
N VAL A 53 -15.91 -4.67 -14.33
CA VAL A 53 -14.44 -4.67 -14.46
C VAL A 53 -13.78 -4.81 -13.09
N GLY A 54 -14.36 -4.21 -12.05
CA GLY A 54 -13.81 -4.24 -10.70
C GLY A 54 -13.88 -5.62 -10.05
N ILE A 55 -15.06 -6.24 -10.03
CA ILE A 55 -15.27 -7.49 -9.29
C ILE A 55 -16.40 -8.38 -9.81
N HIS A 56 -17.47 -7.81 -10.37
CA HIS A 56 -18.71 -8.53 -10.63
C HIS A 56 -18.53 -9.69 -11.59
N GLU A 57 -17.70 -9.58 -12.63
CA GLU A 57 -17.40 -10.69 -13.55
C GLU A 57 -16.97 -11.96 -12.78
N LYS A 58 -16.18 -11.77 -11.71
CA LYS A 58 -15.61 -12.86 -10.93
C LYS A 58 -16.56 -13.43 -9.87
N ILE A 59 -17.50 -12.62 -9.39
CA ILE A 59 -18.38 -12.98 -8.27
C ILE A 59 -19.83 -13.24 -8.69
N CYS A 60 -20.20 -12.89 -9.93
CA CYS A 60 -21.57 -12.92 -10.43
C CYS A 60 -22.25 -14.27 -10.20
N SER A 61 -21.56 -15.38 -10.48
CA SER A 61 -22.10 -16.73 -10.29
C SER A 61 -22.27 -17.09 -8.82
N SER A 62 -21.30 -16.75 -7.97
CA SER A 62 -21.37 -16.99 -6.52
C SER A 62 -22.50 -16.19 -5.87
N LEU A 63 -22.73 -14.96 -6.33
CA LEU A 63 -23.81 -14.10 -5.84
C LEU A 63 -25.20 -14.74 -6.02
N MET A 64 -25.43 -15.50 -7.09
CA MET A 64 -26.69 -16.22 -7.31
C MET A 64 -27.00 -17.22 -6.19
N VAL A 65 -25.96 -17.86 -5.65
CA VAL A 65 -26.08 -18.86 -4.60
C VAL A 65 -26.18 -18.18 -3.23
N ILE A 66 -25.29 -17.22 -2.95
CA ILE A 66 -25.17 -16.56 -1.64
C ILE A 66 -26.40 -15.71 -1.33
N ARG A 67 -26.95 -14.98 -2.31
CA ARG A 67 -28.11 -14.09 -2.11
C ARG A 67 -29.45 -14.81 -2.24
N LYS A 68 -29.47 -16.13 -2.44
CA LYS A 68 -30.72 -16.89 -2.56
C LYS A 68 -31.44 -16.91 -1.20
N PRO A 69 -32.76 -16.63 -1.15
CA PRO A 69 -33.52 -16.77 0.08
C PRO A 69 -33.39 -18.19 0.64
N VAL A 70 -33.06 -18.29 1.93
CA VAL A 70 -32.93 -19.58 2.61
C VAL A 70 -34.30 -20.25 2.61
N PRO A 71 -34.44 -21.47 2.06
CA PRO A 71 -35.70 -22.20 2.11
C PRO A 71 -36.05 -22.55 3.57
N PHE A 72 -37.31 -22.88 3.82
CA PHE A 72 -37.70 -23.40 5.13
C PHE A 72 -37.02 -24.76 5.36
N ILE A 73 -36.17 -24.84 6.38
CA ILE A 73 -35.47 -26.06 6.81
C ILE A 73 -35.99 -26.42 8.20
N ALA A 74 -36.61 -27.60 8.32
CA ALA A 74 -37.28 -28.02 9.53
C ALA A 74 -36.29 -28.45 10.63
N SER A 75 -35.21 -29.13 10.26
CA SER A 75 -34.19 -29.61 11.20
C SER A 75 -33.29 -28.47 11.69
N GLU A 76 -33.00 -28.44 12.98
CA GLU A 76 -32.02 -27.50 13.54
C GLU A 76 -30.60 -27.77 13.05
N ASP A 77 -30.21 -29.05 12.94
CA ASP A 77 -28.89 -29.43 12.49
C ASP A 77 -28.66 -29.05 11.02
N GLU A 78 -29.66 -29.27 10.17
CA GLU A 78 -29.59 -28.85 8.76
C GLU A 78 -29.52 -27.32 8.63
N ARG A 79 -30.23 -26.57 9.49
CA ARG A 79 -30.12 -25.11 9.54
C ARG A 79 -28.74 -24.65 9.98
N ARG A 80 -28.10 -25.36 10.92
CA ARG A 80 -26.73 -25.06 11.35
C ARG A 80 -25.75 -25.30 10.21
N ASN A 81 -25.78 -26.49 9.60
CA ASN A 81 -24.92 -26.82 8.46
C ASN A 81 -25.08 -25.82 7.30
N ALA A 82 -26.31 -25.42 6.97
CA ALA A 82 -26.55 -24.43 5.92
C ALA A 82 -26.00 -23.03 6.26
N ARG A 83 -25.98 -22.65 7.54
CA ARG A 83 -25.34 -21.39 7.99
C ARG A 83 -23.83 -21.48 7.90
N ASP A 84 -23.25 -22.58 8.34
CA ASP A 84 -21.80 -22.80 8.31
C ASP A 84 -21.30 -22.81 6.86
N GLU A 85 -21.99 -23.51 5.95
CA GLU A 85 -21.68 -23.48 4.51
C GLU A 85 -21.79 -22.08 3.89
N LEU A 86 -22.76 -21.27 4.33
CA LEU A 86 -22.90 -19.89 3.85
C LEU A 86 -21.78 -19.01 4.40
N GLN A 87 -21.39 -19.22 5.65
CA GLN A 87 -20.30 -18.53 6.29
C GLN A 87 -18.98 -18.83 5.57
N ASP A 88 -18.68 -20.10 5.29
CA ASP A 88 -17.48 -20.51 4.54
C ASP A 88 -17.44 -19.87 3.15
N LYS A 89 -18.58 -19.86 2.43
CA LYS A 89 -18.68 -19.15 1.14
C LYS A 89 -18.39 -17.67 1.30
N ASN A 90 -18.93 -17.01 2.33
CA ASN A 90 -18.65 -15.59 2.56
C ASN A 90 -17.17 -15.35 2.87
N ILE A 91 -16.51 -16.22 3.64
CA ILE A 91 -15.07 -16.15 3.93
C ILE A 91 -14.24 -16.24 2.63
N ASP A 92 -14.58 -17.18 1.75
CA ASP A 92 -13.94 -17.29 0.43
C ASP A 92 -14.13 -16.01 -0.40
N MET A 93 -15.33 -15.43 -0.35
CA MET A 93 -15.62 -14.16 -1.03
C MET A 93 -14.83 -12.99 -0.45
N VAL A 94 -14.63 -12.93 0.87
CA VAL A 94 -13.79 -11.91 1.53
C VAL A 94 -12.37 -11.99 0.98
N ALA A 95 -11.77 -13.18 0.98
CA ALA A 95 -10.41 -13.38 0.48
C ALA A 95 -10.25 -12.93 -0.99
N LEU A 96 -11.19 -13.34 -1.85
CA LEU A 96 -11.19 -12.99 -3.28
C LEU A 96 -11.34 -11.48 -3.51
N THR A 97 -12.34 -10.86 -2.87
CA THR A 97 -12.65 -9.44 -3.05
C THR A 97 -11.56 -8.53 -2.47
N GLN A 98 -10.95 -8.91 -1.34
CA GLN A 98 -9.79 -8.23 -0.77
C GLN A 98 -8.59 -8.27 -1.72
N LEU A 99 -8.24 -9.45 -2.23
CA LEU A 99 -7.12 -9.63 -3.16
C LEU A 99 -7.28 -8.75 -4.41
N ILE A 100 -8.48 -8.76 -5.01
CA ILE A 100 -8.76 -8.00 -6.23
C ILE A 100 -8.76 -6.50 -5.95
N GLY A 101 -9.37 -6.05 -4.85
CA GLY A 101 -9.36 -4.65 -4.44
C GLY A 101 -7.94 -4.12 -4.27
N GLN A 102 -7.08 -4.85 -3.57
CA GLN A 102 -5.67 -4.49 -3.38
C GLN A 102 -4.90 -4.47 -4.70
N LYS A 103 -5.05 -5.51 -5.53
CA LYS A 103 -4.45 -5.58 -6.87
C LYS A 103 -4.80 -4.36 -7.73
N LEU A 104 -6.07 -3.98 -7.78
CA LEU A 104 -6.53 -2.82 -8.57
C LEU A 104 -5.94 -1.51 -8.06
N LEU A 105 -5.83 -1.33 -6.74
CA LEU A 105 -5.18 -0.16 -6.16
C LEU A 105 -3.69 -0.08 -6.50
N PHE A 106 -2.99 -1.22 -6.50
CA PHE A 106 -1.60 -1.25 -6.94
C PHE A 106 -1.44 -0.96 -8.44
N GLN A 107 -2.41 -1.35 -9.26
CA GLN A 107 -2.45 -1.01 -10.69
C GLN A 107 -2.83 0.46 -10.97
N GLY A 108 -3.11 1.27 -9.94
CA GLY A 108 -3.50 2.67 -10.11
C GLY A 108 -4.93 2.85 -10.62
N LYS A 109 -5.82 1.88 -10.34
CA LYS A 109 -7.23 1.85 -10.75
C LYS A 109 -8.16 1.98 -9.55
N PRO A 110 -8.21 3.16 -8.90
CA PRO A 110 -8.97 3.34 -7.66
C PRO A 110 -10.49 3.30 -7.89
N GLU A 111 -10.98 3.68 -9.08
CA GLU A 111 -12.42 3.65 -9.38
C GLU A 111 -12.95 2.22 -9.45
N GLU A 112 -12.22 1.34 -10.12
CA GLU A 112 -12.55 -0.09 -10.24
C GLU A 112 -12.32 -0.86 -8.94
N ALA A 113 -11.46 -0.37 -8.04
CA ALA A 113 -11.25 -0.98 -6.73
C ALA A 113 -12.44 -0.76 -5.78
N VAL A 114 -13.20 0.33 -5.92
CA VAL A 114 -14.32 0.66 -5.02
C VAL A 114 -15.38 -0.46 -4.95
N PRO A 115 -15.90 -1.00 -6.08
CA PRO A 115 -16.85 -2.11 -6.02
C PRO A 115 -16.29 -3.35 -5.31
N ALA A 116 -15.04 -3.72 -5.57
CA ALA A 116 -14.40 -4.86 -4.91
C ALA A 116 -14.33 -4.65 -3.38
N ALA A 117 -13.96 -3.45 -2.95
CA ALA A 117 -13.88 -3.08 -1.54
C ALA A 117 -15.26 -3.04 -0.85
N LEU A 118 -16.30 -2.55 -1.55
CA LEU A 118 -17.67 -2.54 -1.06
C LEU A 118 -18.23 -3.97 -0.91
N GLN A 119 -17.93 -4.87 -1.85
CA GLN A 119 -18.30 -6.29 -1.72
C GLN A 119 -17.55 -6.94 -0.57
N CYS A 120 -16.24 -6.69 -0.46
CA CYS A 120 -15.43 -7.18 0.65
C CYS A 120 -16.05 -6.79 1.99
N LEU A 121 -16.40 -5.51 2.18
CA LEU A 121 -17.05 -5.03 3.40
C LEU A 121 -18.35 -5.77 3.72
N LYS A 122 -19.20 -6.02 2.72
CA LYS A 122 -20.48 -6.74 2.90
C LYS A 122 -20.24 -8.19 3.30
N PHE A 123 -19.41 -8.92 2.55
CA PHE A 123 -19.11 -10.31 2.87
C PHE A 123 -18.40 -10.46 4.21
N THR A 124 -17.53 -9.53 4.60
CA THR A 124 -16.89 -9.53 5.92
C THR A 124 -17.92 -9.33 7.02
N ALA A 125 -18.86 -8.39 6.86
CA ALA A 125 -19.94 -8.19 7.82
C ALA A 125 -20.84 -9.43 7.94
N ASP A 126 -21.13 -10.11 6.83
CA ASP A 126 -21.95 -11.32 6.81
C ASP A 126 -21.21 -12.55 7.38
N ALA A 127 -19.88 -12.64 7.19
CA ALA A 127 -19.06 -13.76 7.66
C ALA A 127 -18.68 -13.65 9.14
N TYR A 128 -18.33 -12.45 9.60
CA TYR A 128 -17.73 -12.23 10.93
C TYR A 128 -18.56 -11.32 11.85
N GLY A 129 -19.59 -10.67 11.32
CA GLY A 129 -20.40 -9.71 12.07
C GLY A 129 -19.81 -8.29 12.12
N LEU A 130 -20.61 -7.35 12.63
CA LEU A 130 -20.30 -5.91 12.65
C LEU A 130 -19.25 -5.48 13.70
N ALA A 131 -18.83 -6.41 14.56
CA ALA A 131 -17.90 -6.17 15.66
C ALA A 131 -16.61 -6.99 15.51
N SER A 132 -16.20 -7.29 14.27
CA SER A 132 -14.98 -8.04 13.97
C SER A 132 -13.85 -7.14 13.49
N VAL A 133 -12.62 -7.48 13.88
CA VAL A 133 -11.39 -6.85 13.40
C VAL A 133 -11.20 -7.01 11.88
N GLU A 134 -11.80 -8.03 11.27
CA GLU A 134 -11.71 -8.30 9.83
C GLU A 134 -12.31 -7.16 8.99
N LEU A 135 -13.22 -6.35 9.56
CA LEU A 135 -13.79 -5.18 8.89
C LEU A 135 -12.77 -4.06 8.65
N VAL A 136 -11.62 -4.08 9.32
CA VAL A 136 -10.59 -3.05 9.15
C VAL A 136 -10.05 -3.06 7.71
N SER A 137 -9.71 -4.22 7.17
CA SER A 137 -9.13 -4.35 5.82
C SER A 137 -10.01 -3.73 4.71
N PRO A 138 -11.31 -4.06 4.60
CA PRO A 138 -12.21 -3.41 3.65
C PRO A 138 -12.25 -1.88 3.77
N TYR A 139 -12.29 -1.34 5.00
CA TYR A 139 -12.26 0.11 5.22
C TYR A 139 -10.95 0.75 4.74
N LEU A 140 -9.82 0.08 4.92
CA LEU A 140 -8.53 0.58 4.44
C LEU A 140 -8.46 0.61 2.90
N ILE A 141 -9.04 -0.39 2.22
CA ILE A 141 -9.12 -0.43 0.74
C ILE A 141 -10.04 0.69 0.23
N LEU A 142 -11.19 0.91 0.87
CA LEU A 142 -12.11 2.02 0.55
C LEU A 142 -11.47 3.38 0.78
N ALA A 143 -10.70 3.54 1.86
CA ALA A 143 -9.97 4.76 2.15
C ALA A 143 -8.91 5.05 1.07
N GLU A 144 -8.08 4.06 0.71
CA GLU A 144 -7.07 4.22 -0.34
C GLU A 144 -7.70 4.51 -1.71
N SER A 145 -8.80 3.84 -2.05
CA SER A 145 -9.57 4.12 -3.26
C SER A 145 -10.05 5.58 -3.27
N SER A 146 -10.58 6.06 -2.13
CA SER A 146 -11.08 7.43 -1.99
C SER A 146 -9.95 8.46 -2.07
N ILE A 147 -8.75 8.17 -1.54
CA ILE A 147 -7.55 9.01 -1.69
C ILE A 147 -7.16 9.08 -3.17
N GLY A 148 -7.11 7.95 -3.88
CA GLY A 148 -6.78 7.89 -5.30
C GLY A 148 -7.77 8.65 -6.20
N LEU A 149 -9.03 8.79 -5.76
CA LEU A 149 -10.06 9.59 -6.43
C LEU A 149 -10.09 11.07 -5.99
N GLY A 150 -9.20 11.50 -5.08
CA GLY A 150 -9.19 12.85 -4.51
C GLY A 150 -10.34 13.16 -3.54
N ARG A 151 -11.12 12.15 -3.12
CA ARG A 151 -12.26 12.29 -2.20
C ARG A 151 -11.79 12.23 -0.75
N LEU A 152 -10.98 13.21 -0.32
CA LEU A 152 -10.26 13.17 0.95
C LEU A 152 -11.17 13.10 2.19
N CYS A 153 -12.32 13.80 2.17
CA CYS A 153 -13.30 13.72 3.27
C CYS A 153 -13.90 12.31 3.41
N GLN A 154 -14.14 11.62 2.28
CA GLN A 154 -14.64 10.26 2.28
C GLN A 154 -13.58 9.28 2.78
N ALA A 155 -12.32 9.46 2.37
CA ALA A 155 -11.20 8.67 2.86
C ALA A 155 -11.04 8.78 4.38
N GLU A 156 -11.12 10.00 4.92
CA GLU A 156 -11.04 10.25 6.36
C GLU A 156 -12.17 9.56 7.13
N ALA A 157 -13.40 9.58 6.61
CA ALA A 157 -14.52 8.86 7.21
C ALA A 157 -14.28 7.34 7.26
N TYR A 158 -13.73 6.73 6.21
CA TYR A 158 -13.38 5.31 6.21
C TYR A 158 -12.24 4.98 7.17
N LEU A 159 -11.21 5.83 7.27
CA LEU A 159 -10.13 5.63 8.25
C LEU A 159 -10.62 5.78 9.69
N ALA A 160 -11.55 6.70 9.95
CA ALA A 160 -12.20 6.82 11.25
C ALA A 160 -13.01 5.55 11.60
N GLN A 161 -13.70 4.96 10.63
CA GLN A 161 -14.39 3.68 10.81
C GLN A 161 -13.41 2.54 11.11
N ALA A 162 -12.29 2.46 10.40
CA ALA A 162 -11.24 1.48 10.66
C ALA A 162 -10.65 1.64 12.09
N GLN A 163 -10.32 2.87 12.49
CA GLN A 163 -9.83 3.18 13.84
C GLN A 163 -10.83 2.81 14.93
N TRP A 164 -12.11 3.11 14.71
CA TRP A 164 -13.19 2.78 15.64
C TRP A 164 -13.38 1.27 15.80
N THR A 165 -13.30 0.51 14.71
CA THR A 165 -13.32 -0.96 14.77
C THR A 165 -12.13 -1.46 15.58
N MET A 166 -10.91 -1.00 15.28
CA MET A 166 -9.71 -1.40 16.02
C MET A 166 -9.78 -1.06 17.51
N LEU A 167 -10.40 0.07 17.88
CA LEU A 167 -10.60 0.44 19.28
C LEU A 167 -11.55 -0.55 19.99
N LYS A 168 -12.61 -0.99 19.31
CA LYS A 168 -13.56 -1.97 19.87
C LYS A 168 -12.97 -3.38 19.94
N THR A 169 -12.05 -3.73 19.04
CA THR A 169 -11.40 -5.05 18.95
C THR A 169 -9.93 -4.99 19.35
N GLN A 170 -9.59 -4.18 20.36
CA GLN A 170 -8.20 -3.84 20.69
C GLN A 170 -7.29 -5.05 20.95
N HIS A 171 -7.84 -6.12 21.55
CA HIS A 171 -7.12 -7.34 21.89
C HIS A 171 -6.83 -8.25 20.68
N GLU A 172 -7.55 -8.07 19.57
CA GLU A 172 -7.40 -8.86 18.33
C GLU A 172 -6.52 -8.15 17.29
N CYS A 173 -6.20 -6.87 17.51
CA CYS A 173 -5.42 -6.09 16.58
C CYS A 173 -3.94 -6.53 16.57
N SER A 174 -3.51 -7.18 15.49
CA SER A 174 -2.09 -7.49 15.25
C SER A 174 -1.28 -6.25 14.83
N ASN A 175 0.05 -6.35 14.87
CA ASN A 175 0.90 -5.27 14.38
C ASN A 175 0.77 -5.12 12.86
N ALA A 176 0.48 -6.20 12.13
CA ALA A 176 0.09 -6.15 10.72
C ALA A 176 -1.06 -5.16 10.44
N ILE A 177 -2.13 -5.21 11.24
CA ILE A 177 -3.32 -4.37 11.05
C ILE A 177 -3.00 -2.91 11.42
N ARG A 178 -2.27 -2.69 12.53
CA ARG A 178 -1.81 -1.36 12.94
C ARG A 178 -0.93 -0.70 11.87
N SER A 179 0.01 -1.46 11.31
CA SER A 179 0.87 -1.00 10.21
C SER A 179 0.05 -0.54 9.00
N GLN A 180 -0.89 -1.37 8.53
CA GLN A 180 -1.72 -1.03 7.37
C GLN A 180 -2.56 0.24 7.59
N LEU A 181 -3.16 0.40 8.78
CA LEU A 181 -3.90 1.61 9.12
C LEU A 181 -3.00 2.86 9.05
N HIS A 182 -1.84 2.81 9.71
CA HIS A 182 -0.91 3.93 9.74
C HIS A 182 -0.34 4.26 8.36
N ARG A 183 -0.16 3.26 7.49
CA ARG A 183 0.19 3.48 6.08
C ARG A 183 -0.86 4.31 5.37
N LYS A 184 -2.15 3.99 5.56
CA LYS A 184 -3.25 4.73 4.90
C LYS A 184 -3.44 6.13 5.49
N LEU A 185 -3.21 6.32 6.78
CA LEU A 185 -3.15 7.66 7.41
C LEU A 185 -2.02 8.49 6.81
N GLY A 186 -0.83 7.90 6.65
CA GLY A 186 0.31 8.54 5.99
C GLY A 186 -0.03 9.02 4.57
N LEU A 187 -0.67 8.16 3.77
CA LEU A 187 -1.17 8.51 2.43
C LEU A 187 -2.20 9.65 2.46
N LEU A 188 -3.16 9.63 3.40
CA LEU A 188 -4.18 10.66 3.53
C LEU A 188 -3.55 12.03 3.86
N TYR A 189 -2.66 12.07 4.84
CA TYR A 189 -2.00 13.32 5.25
C TYR A 189 -1.08 13.86 4.16
N ALA A 190 -0.36 12.99 3.44
CA ALA A 190 0.43 13.39 2.28
C ALA A 190 -0.47 14.01 1.19
N ALA A 191 -1.63 13.42 0.91
CA ALA A 191 -2.60 13.96 -0.05
C ALA A 191 -3.23 15.29 0.41
N LYS A 192 -3.39 15.50 1.72
CA LYS A 192 -3.81 16.80 2.30
C LYS A 192 -2.70 17.86 2.29
N GLY A 193 -1.45 17.47 2.04
CA GLY A 193 -0.27 18.35 2.12
C GLY A 193 0.27 18.56 3.54
N ASP A 194 -0.19 17.77 4.51
CA ASP A 194 0.36 17.72 5.86
C ASP A 194 1.45 16.63 5.93
N TYR A 195 2.65 17.00 5.50
CA TYR A 195 3.75 16.04 5.37
C TYR A 195 4.37 15.66 6.71
N GLU A 196 4.19 16.47 7.76
CA GLU A 196 4.70 16.14 9.10
C GLU A 196 3.88 15.01 9.71
N ALA A 197 2.55 15.15 9.72
CA ALA A 197 1.64 14.10 10.16
C ALA A 197 1.75 12.83 9.29
N ALA A 198 2.04 13.00 7.99
CA ALA A 198 2.31 11.89 7.08
C ALA A 198 3.55 11.10 7.51
N LEU A 199 4.69 11.78 7.74
CA LEU A 199 5.93 11.13 8.18
C LEU A 199 5.79 10.44 9.54
N GLU A 200 5.10 11.05 10.50
CA GLU A 200 4.85 10.44 11.81
C GLU A 200 4.02 9.15 11.65
N SER A 201 2.98 9.19 10.82
CA SER A 201 2.14 8.02 10.55
C SER A 201 2.94 6.92 9.84
N LEU A 202 3.77 7.26 8.86
CA LEU A 202 4.60 6.29 8.14
C LEU A 202 5.72 5.71 9.02
N ALA A 203 6.23 6.47 9.99
CA ALA A 203 7.18 5.94 10.97
C ALA A 203 6.51 4.86 11.86
N LYS A 204 5.26 5.08 12.28
CA LYS A 204 4.46 4.07 13.00
C LYS A 204 4.18 2.85 12.13
N ASP A 205 3.88 3.03 10.86
CA ASP A 205 3.73 1.92 9.89
C ASP A 205 5.00 1.06 9.83
N ILE A 206 6.15 1.68 9.57
CA ILE A 206 7.44 0.97 9.49
C ILE A 206 7.75 0.25 10.81
N PHE A 207 7.51 0.88 11.95
CA PHE A 207 7.70 0.27 13.27
C PHE A 207 6.86 -1.00 13.43
N TYR A 208 5.54 -0.91 13.25
CA TYR A 208 4.66 -2.06 13.41
C TYR A 208 4.92 -3.16 12.37
N ALA A 209 5.19 -2.79 11.12
CA ALA A 209 5.56 -3.75 10.08
C ALA A 209 6.86 -4.48 10.42
N SER A 210 7.85 -3.76 10.95
CA SER A 210 9.13 -4.34 11.37
C SER A 210 8.97 -5.27 12.57
N CYS A 211 8.11 -4.94 13.53
CA CYS A 211 7.80 -5.83 14.66
C CYS A 211 7.09 -7.12 14.23
N GLU A 212 6.27 -7.07 13.17
CA GLU A 212 5.51 -8.23 12.69
C GLU A 212 6.33 -9.11 11.73
N TYR A 213 7.06 -8.51 10.79
CA TYR A 213 7.67 -9.21 9.66
C TYR A 213 9.19 -9.08 9.58
N GLY A 214 9.79 -8.14 10.34
CA GLY A 214 11.18 -7.75 10.21
C GLY A 214 11.40 -6.57 9.24
N THR A 215 12.59 -5.99 9.33
CA THR A 215 13.01 -4.79 8.59
C THR A 215 13.39 -5.04 7.14
N ASP A 216 13.57 -6.31 6.75
CA ASP A 216 13.95 -6.76 5.41
C ASP A 216 12.80 -7.43 4.64
N HIS A 217 11.56 -7.29 5.13
CA HIS A 217 10.38 -7.93 4.53
C HIS A 217 9.65 -7.01 3.53
N ILE A 218 9.05 -7.58 2.48
CA ILE A 218 8.31 -6.83 1.43
C ILE A 218 7.17 -5.97 2.00
N ARG A 219 6.50 -6.45 3.07
CA ARG A 219 5.43 -5.69 3.75
C ARG A 219 5.96 -4.44 4.47
N THR A 220 7.22 -4.44 4.90
CA THR A 220 7.90 -3.29 5.51
C THR A 220 8.42 -2.34 4.42
N ALA A 221 8.84 -2.89 3.26
CA ALA A 221 9.25 -2.09 2.11
C ALA A 221 8.17 -1.11 1.63
N GLY A 222 6.89 -1.49 1.73
CA GLY A 222 5.78 -0.58 1.44
C GLY A 222 5.83 0.73 2.25
N GLY A 223 6.19 0.66 3.54
CA GLY A 223 6.33 1.84 4.40
C GLY A 223 7.53 2.71 4.02
N TYR A 224 8.68 2.10 3.74
CA TYR A 224 9.87 2.83 3.26
C TYR A 224 9.59 3.56 1.95
N PHE A 225 8.87 2.92 1.03
CA PHE A 225 8.49 3.51 -0.25
C PHE A 225 7.58 4.72 -0.08
N GLN A 226 6.53 4.61 0.72
CA GLN A 226 5.63 5.75 0.97
C GLN A 226 6.36 6.91 1.65
N MET A 227 7.30 6.61 2.57
CA MET A 227 8.09 7.64 3.21
C MET A 227 9.03 8.35 2.23
N ALA A 228 9.61 7.62 1.27
CA ALA A 228 10.43 8.19 0.20
C ALA A 228 9.61 9.11 -0.71
N GLU A 229 8.40 8.70 -1.10
CA GLU A 229 7.46 9.52 -1.88
C GLU A 229 7.11 10.83 -1.15
N VAL A 230 6.88 10.77 0.16
CA VAL A 230 6.63 11.95 1.01
C VAL A 230 7.84 12.88 1.04
N PHE A 231 9.05 12.37 1.25
CA PHE A 231 10.27 13.18 1.21
C PHE A 231 10.50 13.83 -0.15
N TYR A 232 10.24 13.10 -1.23
CA TYR A 232 10.36 13.64 -2.58
C TYR A 232 9.31 14.73 -2.85
N ALA A 233 8.07 14.54 -2.39
CA ALA A 233 7.02 15.54 -2.51
C ALA A 233 7.31 16.81 -1.67
N ILE A 234 7.94 16.69 -0.50
CA ILE A 234 8.46 17.85 0.26
C ILE A 234 9.47 18.62 -0.60
N HIS A 235 10.44 17.92 -1.19
CA HIS A 235 11.46 18.53 -2.03
C HIS A 235 10.87 19.28 -3.25
N GLN A 236 9.93 18.66 -3.96
CA GLN A 236 9.28 19.30 -5.11
C GLN A 236 8.56 20.60 -4.71
N ARG A 237 7.85 20.59 -3.57
CA ARG A 237 7.17 21.76 -3.03
C ARG A 237 8.16 22.86 -2.63
N ASP A 238 9.28 22.51 -2.02
CA ASP A 238 10.32 23.47 -1.65
C ASP A 238 10.95 24.09 -2.91
N GLN A 239 11.25 23.29 -3.94
CA GLN A 239 11.70 23.80 -5.23
C GLN A 239 10.66 24.74 -5.88
N GLN A 240 9.39 24.38 -5.85
CA GLN A 240 8.31 25.18 -6.44
C GLN A 240 8.20 26.54 -5.76
N LYS A 241 8.23 26.58 -4.43
CA LYS A 241 8.26 27.83 -3.65
C LYS A 241 9.47 28.70 -4.00
N CYS A 242 10.65 28.10 -4.16
CA CYS A 242 11.83 28.85 -4.60
C CYS A 242 11.63 29.45 -6.00
N LYS A 243 11.10 28.69 -6.96
CA LYS A 243 10.82 29.19 -8.32
C LYS A 243 9.80 30.34 -8.31
N GLU A 244 8.75 30.23 -7.50
CA GLU A 244 7.73 31.27 -7.33
C GLU A 244 8.31 32.54 -6.69
N ALA A 245 9.16 32.41 -5.67
CA ALA A 245 9.84 33.54 -5.05
C ALA A 245 10.81 34.26 -6.01
N LEU A 246 11.45 33.53 -6.93
CA LEU A 246 12.27 34.12 -7.99
C LEU A 246 11.46 34.78 -9.11
N ALA A 247 10.18 34.38 -9.28
CA ALA A 247 9.30 34.88 -10.33
C ALA A 247 8.50 36.13 -9.92
N ASP A 248 8.48 36.52 -8.64
CA ASP A 248 7.82 37.74 -8.15
C ASP A 248 8.80 38.95 -8.13
N PRO A 249 8.68 39.93 -9.04
CA PRO A 249 9.57 41.09 -9.09
C PRO A 249 9.40 42.07 -7.93
N LYS A 250 8.40 41.88 -7.04
CA LYS A 250 8.09 42.83 -5.96
C LYS A 250 8.79 42.53 -4.63
N ALA A 251 9.51 41.41 -4.51
CA ALA A 251 10.23 41.06 -3.29
C ALA A 251 11.64 41.70 -3.16
N SER A 252 12.09 42.47 -4.17
CA SER A 252 13.43 43.09 -4.17
C SER A 252 13.49 44.54 -3.68
N GLN A 253 12.40 45.11 -3.15
CA GLN A 253 12.48 46.36 -2.38
C GLN A 253 12.76 46.02 -0.91
N GLY A 254 14.04 45.80 -0.61
CA GLY A 254 14.51 45.73 0.77
C GLY A 254 14.19 47.03 1.52
N PRO A 255 13.95 46.99 2.84
CA PRO A 255 13.73 48.19 3.61
C PRO A 255 15.01 49.03 3.61
N HIS A 256 14.92 50.22 3.03
CA HIS A 256 15.94 51.25 3.11
C HIS A 256 16.36 51.45 4.57
N SER A 257 17.65 51.31 4.82
CA SER A 257 18.29 51.63 6.09
C SER A 257 18.02 53.09 6.46
N LEU A 258 17.41 53.33 7.61
CA LEU A 258 17.51 54.61 8.32
C LEU A 258 18.06 54.32 9.72
N ILE A 259 19.29 54.78 9.93
CA ILE A 259 19.99 54.82 11.19
C ILE A 259 19.62 56.11 11.93
N GLY A 260 19.27 55.97 13.21
CA GLY A 260 19.57 56.93 14.28
C GLY A 260 18.37 57.66 14.91
N PRO A 261 18.52 58.27 16.10
CA PRO A 261 19.21 57.76 17.30
C PRO A 261 18.36 57.89 18.60
N SER A 262 18.74 57.13 19.63
CA SER A 262 18.71 57.44 21.08
C SER A 262 17.67 58.44 21.67
N ALA A 263 16.84 57.99 22.63
CA ALA A 263 16.82 58.45 24.04
C ALA A 263 15.50 58.08 24.79
N THR A 264 15.61 57.17 25.78
CA THR A 264 15.05 57.12 27.18
C THR A 264 13.60 57.55 27.51
N PRO A 265 12.98 57.17 28.67
CA PRO A 265 13.35 56.19 29.70
C PRO A 265 12.21 55.25 30.20
N GLN A 266 12.61 54.22 30.95
CA GLN A 266 11.74 53.43 31.86
C GLN A 266 11.33 54.26 33.08
N ILE A 267 10.06 54.17 33.50
CA ILE A 267 9.57 54.58 34.83
C ILE A 267 8.69 53.46 35.41
N SER A 268 8.92 53.20 36.71
CA SER A 268 8.35 52.17 37.57
C SER A 268 7.21 52.70 38.46
N GLY A 269 6.16 51.89 38.70
CA GLY A 269 5.37 51.94 39.96
C GLY A 269 3.81 51.98 39.93
N GLY A 270 3.17 50.79 39.96
CA GLY A 270 1.90 50.41 40.68
C GLY A 270 0.54 51.05 40.33
N PRO A 271 -0.63 50.54 40.83
CA PRO A 271 -0.99 49.24 41.46
C PRO A 271 -2.16 48.48 40.74
N LYS A 272 -2.43 47.21 41.13
CA LYS A 272 -3.61 46.40 40.72
C LYS A 272 -4.92 46.88 41.36
N PRO A 273 -6.09 46.59 40.74
CA PRO A 273 -7.02 45.65 41.38
C PRO A 273 -7.71 44.64 40.40
N MET A 274 -7.96 43.43 40.91
CA MET A 274 -9.00 42.44 40.53
C MET A 274 -10.20 42.65 41.51
N PRO A 275 -11.43 42.08 41.35
CA PRO A 275 -11.81 40.75 40.80
C PRO A 275 -13.10 40.82 39.90
N ASP A 276 -13.66 39.78 39.25
CA ASP A 276 -14.24 38.52 39.73
C ASP A 276 -14.44 37.47 38.61
N ASN A 277 -14.49 36.21 39.06
CA ASN A 277 -14.57 34.86 38.46
C ASN A 277 -15.94 34.51 37.78
N PRO A 278 -16.32 33.25 37.41
CA PRO A 278 -15.60 31.95 37.24
C PRO A 278 -16.06 30.99 36.06
N ILE A 279 -15.17 30.05 35.67
CA ILE A 279 -15.32 28.55 35.50
C ILE A 279 -16.32 27.98 34.44
N LEU A 280 -15.97 27.08 33.47
CA LEU A 280 -15.55 25.65 33.47
C LEU A 280 -15.02 25.34 32.03
N GLY A 281 -14.00 24.54 31.70
CA GLY A 281 -13.40 23.37 32.34
C GLY A 281 -13.61 22.12 31.46
N GLY A 282 -12.82 21.94 30.38
CA GLY A 282 -12.86 20.79 29.47
C GLY A 282 -11.59 19.95 29.54
N VAL A 283 -11.73 18.69 29.95
CA VAL A 283 -10.70 17.76 30.42
C VAL A 283 -9.91 17.12 29.28
N HIS A 284 -8.58 17.17 29.37
CA HIS A 284 -7.62 16.43 28.54
C HIS A 284 -7.11 15.23 29.37
N CYS A 285 -7.50 14.00 29.02
CA CYS A 285 -7.00 12.79 29.67
C CYS A 285 -5.82 12.21 28.85
N CYS A 286 -4.59 12.44 29.31
CA CYS A 286 -3.42 11.67 28.90
C CYS A 286 -3.05 10.74 30.06
N VAL A 287 -3.09 9.42 29.82
CA VAL A 287 -2.51 8.41 30.71
C VAL A 287 -0.99 8.37 30.44
N PRO A 288 -0.12 8.45 31.45
CA PRO A 288 1.32 8.29 31.26
C PRO A 288 1.69 6.80 31.23
N ASN A 289 2.32 6.34 30.14
CA ASN A 289 3.07 5.07 30.14
C ASN A 289 4.43 5.25 30.83
N PRO A 290 4.96 4.23 31.55
CA PRO A 290 6.21 4.33 32.29
C PRO A 290 7.43 4.43 31.36
N PRO A 291 8.54 5.05 31.80
CA PRO A 291 9.71 5.28 30.96
C PRO A 291 10.46 3.97 30.72
N CYS A 292 10.68 3.64 29.45
CA CYS A 292 11.58 2.56 29.07
C CYS A 292 13.03 3.03 29.30
N ASN A 293 13.79 2.25 30.06
CA ASN A 293 15.16 2.57 30.45
C ASN A 293 16.08 2.74 29.22
N THR A 294 16.69 3.92 29.14
CA THR A 294 18.00 4.28 28.58
C THR A 294 18.68 3.25 27.65
N LEU A 295 18.48 3.42 26.35
CA LEU A 295 19.50 3.14 25.34
C LEU A 295 20.33 4.41 25.15
N SER A 296 21.48 4.48 25.82
CA SER A 296 22.43 5.59 25.64
C SER A 296 23.16 5.41 24.31
N LEU A 297 22.60 5.95 23.23
CA LEU A 297 23.34 6.21 21.99
C LEU A 297 24.12 7.53 22.16
N GLY A 298 25.39 7.53 21.78
CA GLY A 298 26.34 8.61 22.05
C GLY A 298 25.90 10.01 21.57
N SER A 299 26.33 11.01 22.34
CA SER A 299 26.10 12.45 22.20
C SER A 299 24.63 12.89 22.12
N ASP A 300 24.15 13.53 23.18
CA ASP A 300 22.87 14.26 23.27
C ASP A 300 22.84 15.49 22.33
N GLN A 301 23.03 15.29 21.03
CA GLN A 301 22.61 16.28 20.05
C GLN A 301 21.15 16.01 19.70
N PRO A 302 20.25 17.01 19.77
CA PRO A 302 18.89 16.86 19.28
C PRO A 302 18.95 16.40 17.83
N ILE A 303 18.32 15.27 17.52
CA ILE A 303 18.21 14.78 16.14
C ILE A 303 17.40 15.83 15.37
N ALA A 304 18.10 16.65 14.58
CA ALA A 304 17.46 17.65 13.74
C ALA A 304 16.85 16.99 12.50
N PRO A 305 15.71 17.48 11.99
CA PRO A 305 15.15 16.99 10.74
C PRO A 305 16.18 17.17 9.60
N PRO A 306 16.28 16.20 8.67
CA PRO A 306 17.27 16.24 7.61
C PRO A 306 17.11 17.51 6.78
N LYS A 307 18.22 18.22 6.55
CA LYS A 307 18.22 19.48 5.78
C LYS A 307 17.92 19.23 4.30
N ASP A 308 18.55 18.20 3.73
CA ASP A 308 18.29 17.76 2.36
C ASP A 308 17.38 16.52 2.39
N LYS A 309 16.28 16.59 1.65
CA LYS A 309 15.26 15.53 1.57
C LYS A 309 15.59 14.49 0.51
N ILE A 310 16.38 14.84 -0.50
CA ILE A 310 16.69 13.96 -1.63
C ILE A 310 17.54 12.75 -1.21
N PRO A 311 18.66 12.90 -0.48
CA PRO A 311 19.46 11.75 -0.05
C PRO A 311 18.68 10.77 0.84
N VAL A 312 17.71 11.29 1.61
CA VAL A 312 16.81 10.47 2.43
C VAL A 312 15.87 9.65 1.55
N ALA A 313 15.24 10.29 0.56
CA ALA A 313 14.40 9.58 -0.43
C ALA A 313 15.22 8.54 -1.21
N ASP A 314 16.42 8.89 -1.67
CA ASP A 314 17.32 7.98 -2.40
C ASP A 314 17.69 6.74 -1.57
N SER A 315 18.03 6.94 -0.29
CA SER A 315 18.35 5.86 0.64
C SER A 315 17.15 4.94 0.90
N LEU A 316 15.97 5.51 1.11
CA LEU A 316 14.73 4.74 1.30
C LEU A 316 14.37 3.96 0.04
N TYR A 317 14.45 4.56 -1.15
CA TYR A 317 14.22 3.85 -2.40
C TYR A 317 15.26 2.75 -2.64
N ALA A 318 16.54 2.97 -2.33
CA ALA A 318 17.55 1.93 -2.42
C ALA A 318 17.22 0.75 -1.49
N ARG A 319 16.78 1.03 -0.25
CA ARG A 319 16.33 0.01 0.71
C ARG A 319 15.14 -0.80 0.18
N VAL A 320 14.17 -0.14 -0.44
CA VAL A 320 13.01 -0.80 -1.07
C VAL A 320 13.45 -1.75 -2.18
N VAL A 321 14.32 -1.27 -3.07
CA VAL A 321 14.87 -2.08 -4.18
C VAL A 321 15.65 -3.27 -3.64
N ASP A 322 16.44 -3.08 -2.59
CA ASP A 322 17.21 -4.16 -1.98
C ASP A 322 16.33 -5.28 -1.42
N ILE A 323 15.26 -4.92 -0.72
CA ILE A 323 14.29 -5.88 -0.17
C ILE A 323 13.60 -6.66 -1.30
N TRP A 324 13.04 -5.95 -2.29
CA TRP A 324 12.35 -6.60 -3.41
C TRP A 324 13.28 -7.48 -4.22
N CYS A 325 14.48 -7.02 -4.53
CA CYS A 325 15.42 -7.79 -5.34
C CYS A 325 15.95 -9.02 -4.58
N ALA A 326 16.11 -8.95 -3.26
CA ALA A 326 16.44 -10.13 -2.44
C ALA A 326 15.31 -11.17 -2.47
N HIS A 327 14.07 -10.73 -2.29
CA HIS A 327 12.90 -11.59 -2.30
C HIS A 327 12.66 -12.24 -3.68
N LEU A 328 12.72 -11.43 -4.75
CA LEU A 328 12.60 -11.90 -6.12
C LEU A 328 13.73 -12.87 -6.50
N ALA A 329 14.97 -12.63 -6.04
CA ALA A 329 16.06 -13.58 -6.25
C ALA A 329 15.79 -14.94 -5.57
N GLY A 330 15.18 -14.94 -4.38
CA GLY A 330 14.72 -16.17 -3.70
C GLY A 330 13.72 -16.95 -4.55
N ILE A 331 12.70 -16.25 -5.08
CA ILE A 331 11.70 -16.85 -5.98
C ILE A 331 12.34 -17.38 -7.26
N VAL A 332 13.20 -16.60 -7.92
CA VAL A 332 13.89 -17.06 -9.15
C VAL A 332 14.74 -18.30 -8.88
N ARG A 333 15.46 -18.37 -7.75
CA ARG A 333 16.18 -19.59 -7.35
C ARG A 333 15.21 -20.77 -7.19
N SER A 334 14.11 -20.58 -6.48
CA SER A 334 13.08 -21.62 -6.29
C SER A 334 12.52 -22.12 -7.63
N LEU A 335 12.27 -21.22 -8.59
CA LEU A 335 11.76 -21.54 -9.93
C LEU A 335 12.78 -22.22 -10.84
N THR A 336 14.07 -22.02 -10.61
CA THR A 336 15.16 -22.54 -11.46
C THR A 336 15.80 -23.81 -10.90
N CYS A 337 15.61 -24.09 -9.62
CA CYS A 337 16.04 -25.32 -8.97
C CYS A 337 15.17 -26.52 -9.38
N ARG A 338 15.79 -27.62 -9.84
CA ARG A 338 15.15 -28.94 -9.88
C ARG A 338 15.48 -29.71 -8.60
N PRO A 339 14.52 -30.38 -7.94
CA PRO A 339 14.85 -31.31 -6.87
C PRO A 339 15.71 -32.43 -7.43
N VAL A 340 16.88 -32.67 -6.83
CA VAL A 340 17.73 -33.81 -7.14
C VAL A 340 16.99 -35.05 -6.64
N VAL A 341 16.46 -35.88 -7.55
CA VAL A 341 15.88 -37.17 -7.20
C VAL A 341 17.03 -38.18 -7.07
N PRO A 342 17.33 -38.72 -5.87
CA PRO A 342 18.32 -39.78 -5.74
C PRO A 342 17.88 -41.01 -6.53
N GLU A 343 18.79 -41.65 -7.27
CA GLU A 343 18.51 -42.90 -7.98
C GLU A 343 17.92 -43.94 -7.01
N GLY A 344 16.70 -44.41 -7.29
CA GLY A 344 15.99 -45.42 -6.49
C GLY A 344 14.75 -44.91 -5.73
N ILE A 345 14.49 -43.60 -5.71
CA ILE A 345 13.27 -43.02 -5.13
C ILE A 345 12.36 -42.59 -6.27
N GLY A 346 11.21 -43.26 -6.43
CA GLY A 346 10.28 -43.02 -7.54
C GLY A 346 9.76 -41.58 -7.60
N ALA A 347 9.40 -41.12 -8.81
CA ALA A 347 8.94 -39.76 -9.10
C ALA A 347 7.87 -39.21 -8.13
N VAL A 348 7.05 -40.10 -7.57
CA VAL A 348 5.99 -39.78 -6.59
C VAL A 348 6.53 -39.21 -5.28
N VAL A 349 7.70 -39.66 -4.80
CA VAL A 349 8.28 -39.16 -3.54
C VAL A 349 8.94 -37.79 -3.74
N ALA A 350 9.39 -37.48 -4.96
CA ALA A 350 9.92 -36.15 -5.32
C ALA A 350 8.82 -35.07 -5.36
N GLU A 351 7.57 -35.45 -5.65
CA GLU A 351 6.40 -34.55 -5.56
C GLU A 351 5.97 -34.31 -4.09
N ILE A 352 6.17 -35.30 -3.20
CA ILE A 352 5.79 -35.21 -1.78
C ILE A 352 6.79 -34.38 -0.96
N THR A 353 8.07 -34.33 -1.35
CA THR A 353 9.10 -33.51 -0.70
C THR A 353 9.24 -32.09 -1.28
N GLN A 354 8.39 -31.73 -2.25
CA GLN A 354 8.43 -30.42 -2.87
C GLN A 354 7.92 -29.37 -1.87
N GLU A 355 8.85 -28.72 -1.17
CA GLU A 355 8.57 -27.50 -0.40
C GLU A 355 7.75 -26.56 -1.28
N LYS A 356 6.63 -26.06 -0.73
CA LYS A 356 5.69 -25.18 -1.42
C LYS A 356 6.48 -24.05 -2.11
N LEU A 357 6.52 -24.09 -3.44
CA LEU A 357 7.23 -23.12 -4.27
C LEU A 357 6.88 -21.70 -3.81
N GLU A 358 7.89 -20.94 -3.38
CA GLU A 358 7.68 -19.54 -3.01
C GLU A 358 7.22 -18.77 -4.26
N THR A 359 5.99 -18.26 -4.23
CA THR A 359 5.39 -17.54 -5.35
C THR A 359 4.74 -16.25 -4.84
N LEU A 360 4.71 -15.23 -5.71
CA LEU A 360 3.96 -14.00 -5.44
C LEU A 360 2.49 -14.21 -5.79
N ASP A 361 1.61 -13.78 -4.89
CA ASP A 361 0.22 -13.60 -5.24
C ASP A 361 0.02 -12.43 -6.22
N ASP A 362 -1.18 -12.33 -6.76
CA ASP A 362 -1.53 -11.34 -7.78
C ASP A 362 -1.46 -9.88 -7.28
N ALA A 363 -1.69 -9.63 -6.00
CA ALA A 363 -1.59 -8.30 -5.41
C ALA A 363 -0.13 -7.93 -5.15
N GLN A 364 0.69 -8.86 -4.65
CA GLN A 364 2.12 -8.68 -4.45
C GLN A 364 2.86 -8.42 -5.78
N LYS A 365 2.48 -9.13 -6.85
CA LYS A 365 2.98 -8.85 -8.21
C LYS A 365 2.68 -7.41 -8.64
N ALA A 366 1.45 -6.94 -8.41
CA ALA A 366 1.05 -5.58 -8.74
C ALA A 366 1.76 -4.54 -7.86
N GLU A 367 1.97 -4.83 -6.57
CA GLU A 367 2.72 -3.97 -5.65
C GLU A 367 4.17 -3.82 -6.06
N ALA A 368 4.85 -4.93 -6.37
CA ALA A 368 6.21 -4.94 -6.88
C ALA A 368 6.34 -4.13 -8.17
N GLU A 369 5.40 -4.30 -9.10
CA GLU A 369 5.31 -3.54 -10.35
C GLU A 369 5.15 -2.04 -10.06
N LYS A 370 4.17 -1.65 -9.23
CA LYS A 370 3.98 -0.26 -8.83
C LYS A 370 5.26 0.37 -8.26
N MET A 371 5.89 -0.30 -7.31
CA MET A 371 7.02 0.25 -6.56
C MET A 371 8.28 0.33 -7.41
N LEU A 372 8.68 -0.75 -8.08
CA LEU A 372 9.94 -0.77 -8.84
C LEU A 372 9.89 0.15 -10.06
N TYR A 373 8.77 0.21 -10.79
CA TYR A 373 8.62 1.15 -11.92
C TYR A 373 8.47 2.61 -11.45
N ALA A 374 7.87 2.87 -10.28
CA ALA A 374 7.86 4.22 -9.71
C ALA A 374 9.28 4.70 -9.35
N ILE A 375 10.11 3.82 -8.76
CA ILE A 375 11.51 4.12 -8.43
C ILE A 375 12.34 4.31 -9.70
N GLU A 376 12.11 3.49 -10.73
CA GLU A 376 12.73 3.67 -12.04
C GLU A 376 12.38 5.05 -12.63
N LYS A 377 11.10 5.42 -12.64
CA LYS A 377 10.64 6.72 -13.13
C LYS A 377 11.27 7.88 -12.34
N TYR A 378 11.27 7.80 -11.01
CA TYR A 378 11.89 8.77 -10.13
C TYR A 378 13.37 8.98 -10.48
N ARG A 379 14.14 7.89 -10.65
CA ARG A 379 15.55 7.98 -11.02
C ARG A 379 15.75 8.64 -12.37
N HIS A 380 14.96 8.29 -13.38
CA HIS A 380 15.04 8.93 -14.69
C HIS A 380 14.77 10.44 -14.61
N GLN A 381 13.79 10.87 -13.81
CA GLN A 381 13.51 12.30 -13.58
C GLN A 381 14.69 13.01 -12.92
N ARG A 382 15.28 12.41 -11.87
CA ARG A 382 16.46 12.98 -11.18
C ARG A 382 17.68 13.10 -12.10
N LEU A 383 17.89 12.17 -13.04
CA LEU A 383 18.96 12.26 -14.04
C LEU A 383 18.76 13.46 -14.97
N VAL A 384 17.53 13.73 -15.40
CA VAL A 384 17.20 14.86 -16.29
C VAL A 384 17.36 16.21 -15.56
N GLU A 385 16.96 16.29 -14.29
CA GLU A 385 17.07 17.51 -13.48
C GLU A 385 18.53 17.89 -13.16
N ASN A 386 19.43 16.91 -13.04
CA ASN A 386 20.80 17.10 -12.54
C ASN A 386 21.86 17.23 -13.66
N GLN A 387 21.54 17.76 -14.85
CA GLN A 387 22.48 17.92 -16.00
C GLN A 387 23.74 18.84 -15.76
N GLY A 388 24.22 18.97 -14.52
CA GLY A 388 25.45 19.69 -14.17
C GLY A 388 26.09 19.31 -12.82
N ALA A 389 25.51 18.41 -12.04
CA ALA A 389 26.13 17.91 -10.80
C ALA A 389 26.32 16.41 -10.93
N SER A 390 27.58 15.98 -10.90
CA SER A 390 27.99 14.57 -10.84
C SER A 390 27.06 13.83 -9.88
N ILE A 391 26.20 12.98 -10.43
CA ILE A 391 25.43 12.05 -9.60
C ILE A 391 26.51 11.28 -8.86
N CYS A 392 26.52 11.42 -7.54
CA CYS A 392 27.39 10.64 -6.69
C CYS A 392 27.10 9.17 -7.01
N HIS A 393 27.90 8.57 -7.91
CA HIS A 393 28.07 7.15 -8.04
C HIS A 393 28.58 6.68 -6.66
N GLY A 394 27.67 6.40 -5.72
CA GLY A 394 28.07 5.98 -4.38
C GLY A 394 27.20 6.40 -3.19
N LEU A 395 25.86 6.42 -3.30
CA LEU A 395 24.99 6.49 -2.11
C LEU A 395 24.37 5.13 -1.74
N GLY A 396 25.06 4.03 -2.04
CA GLY A 396 24.68 2.69 -1.60
C GLY A 396 25.66 1.64 -2.13
N LYS A 397 26.00 0.65 -1.32
CA LYS A 397 26.64 -0.60 -1.75
C LYS A 397 25.61 -1.72 -1.50
N PRO A 398 25.24 -2.53 -2.50
CA PRO A 398 25.67 -2.52 -3.90
C PRO A 398 25.17 -1.30 -4.70
N ASP A 399 25.71 -1.08 -5.91
CA ASP A 399 25.31 0.05 -6.78
C ASP A 399 23.78 0.08 -6.98
N PRO A 400 23.10 1.16 -6.56
CA PRO A 400 21.65 1.18 -6.56
C PRO A 400 21.00 1.15 -7.96
N LYS A 401 21.72 1.57 -9.01
CA LYS A 401 21.21 1.51 -10.40
C LYS A 401 21.26 0.08 -10.90
N VAL A 402 22.40 -0.61 -10.76
CA VAL A 402 22.54 -2.02 -11.14
C VAL A 402 21.53 -2.87 -10.39
N ARG A 403 21.39 -2.62 -9.09
CA ARG A 403 20.45 -3.33 -8.21
C ARG A 403 18.99 -3.18 -8.65
N LEU A 404 18.57 -1.98 -9.06
CA LEU A 404 17.21 -1.75 -9.57
C LEU A 404 16.96 -2.48 -10.88
N LEU A 405 17.91 -2.44 -11.82
CA LEU A 405 17.77 -3.13 -13.11
C LEU A 405 17.68 -4.65 -12.93
N LEU A 406 18.45 -5.21 -11.98
CA LEU A 406 18.32 -6.62 -11.59
C LEU A 406 16.95 -6.92 -10.99
N ALA A 407 16.44 -6.07 -10.10
CA ALA A 407 15.11 -6.22 -9.52
C ALA A 407 14.01 -6.24 -10.61
N LEU A 408 14.09 -5.32 -11.57
CA LEU A 408 13.17 -5.25 -12.71
C LEU A 408 13.30 -6.46 -13.64
N SER A 409 14.51 -6.96 -13.87
CA SER A 409 14.75 -8.18 -14.64
C SER A 409 14.09 -9.40 -13.96
N MET A 410 14.34 -9.60 -12.66
CA MET A 410 13.74 -10.67 -11.87
C MET A 410 12.22 -10.56 -11.79
N LEU A 411 11.68 -9.35 -11.60
CA LEU A 411 10.23 -9.13 -11.60
C LEU A 411 9.62 -9.53 -12.93
N ASN A 412 10.18 -9.05 -14.05
CA ASN A 412 9.64 -9.39 -15.37
C ASN A 412 9.78 -10.89 -15.68
N PHE A 413 10.77 -11.59 -15.14
CA PHE A 413 10.85 -13.05 -15.22
C PHE A 413 9.71 -13.73 -14.44
N VAL A 414 9.45 -13.31 -13.20
CA VAL A 414 8.34 -13.83 -12.36
C VAL A 414 6.96 -13.52 -12.96
N LEU A 415 6.85 -12.43 -13.73
CA LEU A 415 5.65 -12.05 -14.48
C LEU A 415 5.53 -12.75 -15.85
N ASP A 416 6.42 -13.69 -16.18
CA ASP A 416 6.50 -14.40 -17.46
C ASP A 416 6.69 -13.47 -18.69
N ARG A 417 7.34 -12.32 -18.48
CA ARG A 417 7.70 -11.33 -19.51
C ARG A 417 9.16 -11.51 -19.91
N ARG A 418 9.53 -12.69 -20.42
CA ARG A 418 10.93 -13.10 -20.70
C ARG A 418 11.72 -12.08 -21.54
N SER A 419 11.11 -11.47 -22.55
CA SER A 419 11.77 -10.46 -23.41
C SER A 419 12.20 -9.21 -22.62
N LYS A 420 11.29 -8.66 -21.79
CA LYS A 420 11.59 -7.53 -20.90
C LYS A 420 12.62 -7.90 -19.84
N ALA A 421 12.53 -9.11 -19.29
CA ALA A 421 13.50 -9.60 -18.31
C ALA A 421 14.93 -9.63 -18.89
N ALA A 422 15.08 -10.12 -20.14
CA ALA A 422 16.36 -10.14 -20.85
C ALA A 422 16.89 -8.73 -21.17
N GLN A 423 16.01 -7.81 -21.56
CA GLN A 423 16.37 -6.40 -21.78
C GLN A 423 16.98 -5.78 -20.51
N TYR A 424 16.26 -5.86 -19.38
CA TYR A 424 16.74 -5.31 -18.11
C TYR A 424 18.03 -5.99 -17.62
N LEU A 425 18.20 -7.29 -17.88
CA LEU A 425 19.45 -7.98 -17.57
C LEU A 425 20.62 -7.42 -18.40
N ALA A 426 20.43 -7.22 -19.71
CA ALA A 426 21.46 -6.64 -20.56
C ALA A 426 21.85 -5.24 -20.10
N GLU A 427 20.88 -4.38 -19.79
CA GLU A 427 21.12 -3.04 -19.24
C GLU A 427 21.85 -3.10 -17.88
N SER A 428 21.52 -4.07 -17.03
CA SER A 428 22.20 -4.27 -15.74
C SER A 428 23.67 -4.68 -15.91
N LYS A 429 23.98 -5.54 -16.90
CA LYS A 429 25.35 -5.97 -17.20
C LYS A 429 26.21 -4.78 -17.63
N VAL A 430 25.70 -3.97 -18.56
CA VAL A 430 26.38 -2.74 -19.01
C VAL A 430 26.58 -1.78 -17.84
N ALA A 431 25.55 -1.54 -17.01
CA ALA A 431 25.69 -0.66 -15.85
C ALA A 431 26.72 -1.18 -14.83
N ASN A 432 26.83 -2.50 -14.66
CA ASN A 432 27.76 -3.13 -13.72
C ASN A 432 29.23 -2.99 -14.14
N GLU A 433 29.54 -2.81 -15.42
CA GLU A 433 30.90 -2.55 -15.91
C GLU A 433 31.47 -1.23 -15.40
N PHE A 434 30.60 -0.24 -15.16
CA PHE A 434 30.96 1.08 -14.65
C PHE A 434 30.80 1.19 -13.12
N ALA A 435 30.28 0.15 -12.47
CA ALA A 435 30.04 0.13 -11.03
C ALA A 435 31.24 -0.42 -10.26
N ILE A 436 31.32 -0.10 -8.97
CA ILE A 436 32.31 -0.72 -8.07
C ILE A 436 32.00 -2.23 -7.98
N PRO A 437 32.99 -3.12 -8.23
CA PRO A 437 32.77 -4.55 -8.16
C PRO A 437 32.19 -4.99 -6.82
N HIS A 438 31.08 -5.72 -6.86
CA HIS A 438 30.39 -6.20 -5.68
C HIS A 438 29.96 -7.66 -5.86
N LYS A 439 30.41 -8.55 -4.97
CA LYS A 439 30.19 -10.00 -5.06
C LYS A 439 28.72 -10.38 -5.29
N ARG A 440 27.82 -9.78 -4.51
CA ARG A 440 26.36 -10.00 -4.60
C ARG A 440 25.79 -9.67 -5.99
N LEU A 441 26.21 -8.56 -6.62
CA LEU A 441 25.71 -8.18 -7.94
C LEU A 441 26.12 -9.20 -8.99
N LYS A 442 27.36 -9.71 -8.90
CA LYS A 442 27.87 -10.75 -9.79
C LYS A 442 27.06 -12.05 -9.68
N GLU A 443 26.81 -12.52 -8.46
CA GLU A 443 26.00 -13.72 -8.21
C GLU A 443 24.57 -13.59 -8.75
N GLU A 444 23.95 -12.42 -8.60
CA GLU A 444 22.58 -12.17 -9.07
C GLU A 444 22.50 -12.02 -10.60
N ILE A 445 23.52 -11.45 -11.24
CA ILE A 445 23.65 -11.42 -12.71
C ILE A 445 23.82 -12.85 -13.26
N GLU A 446 24.63 -13.68 -12.62
CA GLU A 446 24.84 -15.09 -12.99
C GLU A 446 23.55 -15.91 -12.81
N LEU A 447 22.82 -15.71 -11.70
CA LEU A 447 21.51 -16.31 -11.45
C LEU A 447 20.53 -15.99 -12.60
N MET A 448 20.37 -14.71 -12.93
CA MET A 448 19.44 -14.30 -13.98
C MET A 448 19.87 -14.72 -15.39
N THR A 449 21.17 -14.75 -15.66
CA THR A 449 21.70 -15.27 -16.93
C THR A 449 21.36 -16.75 -17.07
N SER A 450 21.57 -17.54 -16.01
CA SER A 450 21.25 -18.98 -16.02
C SER A 450 19.74 -19.22 -16.15
N ALA A 451 18.92 -18.43 -15.43
CA ALA A 451 17.47 -18.52 -15.47
C ALA A 451 16.89 -18.24 -16.86
N LEU A 452 17.42 -17.25 -17.59
CA LEU A 452 16.93 -16.86 -18.91
C LEU A 452 17.46 -17.75 -20.04
N GLU A 453 18.63 -18.37 -19.86
CA GLU A 453 19.19 -19.35 -20.80
C GLU A 453 18.63 -20.77 -20.57
N ASP A 454 17.65 -20.93 -19.67
CA ASP A 454 17.10 -22.21 -19.18
C ASP A 454 18.22 -23.21 -18.76
N LYS A 455 19.38 -22.69 -18.31
CA LYS A 455 20.50 -23.49 -17.82
C LYS A 455 20.22 -23.89 -16.38
N VAL A 456 20.02 -25.19 -16.16
CA VAL A 456 19.67 -25.78 -14.86
C VAL A 456 20.86 -25.69 -13.90
N ALA A 457 20.67 -25.06 -12.75
CA ALA A 457 21.65 -25.08 -11.66
C ALA A 457 21.35 -26.26 -10.70
N PRO A 458 22.34 -27.09 -10.33
CA PRO A 458 22.15 -28.11 -9.30
C PRO A 458 21.96 -27.46 -7.92
N CYS A 459 20.97 -27.92 -7.15
CA CYS A 459 20.78 -27.48 -5.75
C CYS A 459 22.03 -27.79 -4.93
N ILE A 460 22.74 -26.76 -4.48
CA ILE A 460 23.75 -26.90 -3.44
C ILE A 460 23.02 -26.77 -2.11
N SER A 461 22.89 -27.87 -1.37
CA SER A 461 22.40 -27.86 0.00
C SER A 461 23.31 -26.95 0.84
N ALA A 462 22.81 -25.78 1.25
CA ALA A 462 23.49 -24.97 2.26
C ALA A 462 23.48 -25.78 3.56
N GLN A 463 24.66 -26.17 4.03
CA GLN A 463 24.82 -26.75 5.36
C GLN A 463 24.45 -25.69 6.41
N SER A 464 23.67 -26.15 7.39
CA SER A 464 23.08 -25.48 8.57
C SER A 464 23.94 -24.41 9.23
#